data_AF-A0AAE1HBS7-F1
#
_entry.id   AF-A0AAE1HBS7-F1
#
_cell.length_a   1.000
_cell.length_b   1.000
_cell.length_c   1.000
_cell.angle_alpha   90.00
_cell.angle_beta   90.00
_cell.angle_gamma   90.00
#
_symmetry.space_group_name_H-M   'P 1'
#
loop_
_entity.id
_entity.type
_entity.pdbx_description
1 polymer ?
#
loop_
_entity_poly.entity_id
_entity_poly.type
_entity_poly.pdbx_seq_one_letter_code
_entity_poly.pdbx_strand_id
1 'polypeptide(L)'
;MACSGSRVSRVLLVVAIAVVLLRRTTLGKTGRAPAKKQQSKAGSHLVTRLLSLDKCRDRAHAVGNMTSVLRQIGEGMVSVDVDMTVTKTAQTFSKFDMTLIKCRDAVSSNSCEYYQTWSYDLGVCAVMAAKGMPWSHSMSKMQPPFKCPFLKGDYHTRNATAELDALMHIPIQWEGNIWRTKVALFNENKALHLCWVADLEFPRVKNHD
;
A
#
# COMPACT_ATOMS: atom_id res chain seq x y z
N MET A 1 23.70 20.74 -3.52
CA MET A 1 23.18 19.55 -2.83
C MET A 1 22.15 20.02 -1.81
N ALA A 2 20.86 19.89 -2.13
CA ALA A 2 19.78 20.40 -1.28
C ALA A 2 19.17 19.27 -0.45
N CYS A 3 19.17 19.44 0.88
CA CYS A 3 18.48 18.59 1.83
C CYS A 3 16.96 18.73 1.67
N SER A 4 16.29 17.69 1.16
CA SER A 4 14.83 17.57 1.24
C SER A 4 14.45 17.04 2.61
N GLY A 5 14.16 17.97 3.53
CA GLY A 5 13.73 17.70 4.89
C GLY A 5 12.36 17.05 4.97
N SER A 6 12.30 16.02 5.81
CA SER A 6 11.14 15.24 6.23
C SER A 6 9.91 16.11 6.59
N ARG A 7 8.98 16.29 5.63
CA ARG A 7 7.66 16.89 5.89
C ARG A 7 6.59 15.85 6.29
N VAL A 8 6.85 14.56 6.08
CA VAL A 8 5.86 13.49 6.28
C VAL A 8 5.59 13.23 7.76
N SER A 9 6.58 13.42 8.64
CA SER A 9 6.42 13.15 10.08
C SER A 9 5.47 14.10 10.81
N ARG A 10 5.17 15.30 10.25
CA ARG A 10 4.28 16.28 10.89
C ARG A 10 2.80 16.07 10.53
N VAL A 11 2.50 15.47 9.38
CA VAL A 11 1.11 15.29 8.93
C VAL A 11 0.39 14.22 9.75
N LEU A 12 1.07 13.11 10.08
CA LEU A 12 0.47 12.03 10.87
C LEU A 12 0.22 12.42 12.34
N LEU A 13 1.06 13.27 12.94
CA LEU A 13 0.88 13.73 14.32
C LEU A 13 -0.36 14.65 14.46
N VAL A 14 -0.65 15.48 13.46
CA VAL A 14 -1.82 16.39 13.46
C VAL A 14 -3.13 15.61 13.32
N VAL A 15 -3.15 14.54 12.51
CA VAL A 15 -4.34 13.70 12.34
C VAL A 15 -4.70 12.95 13.63
N ALA A 16 -3.70 12.43 14.36
CA ALA A 16 -3.94 11.73 15.62
C ALA A 16 -4.56 12.63 16.72
N ILE A 17 -4.14 13.91 16.80
CA ILE A 17 -4.68 14.86 17.79
C ILE A 17 -6.11 15.29 17.42
N ALA A 18 -6.42 15.48 16.14
CA ALA A 18 -7.76 15.86 15.69
C ALA A 18 -8.82 14.79 15.99
N VAL A 19 -8.48 13.50 15.84
CA VAL A 19 -9.39 12.38 16.11
C VAL A 19 -9.74 12.25 17.59
N VAL A 20 -8.80 12.59 18.50
CA VAL A 20 -9.06 12.57 19.95
C VAL A 20 -9.96 13.73 20.38
N LEU A 21 -9.81 14.91 19.78
CA LEU A 21 -10.61 16.08 20.13
C LEU A 21 -12.06 16.02 19.60
N LEU A 22 -12.29 15.38 18.44
CA LEU A 22 -13.63 15.25 17.86
C LEU A 22 -14.55 14.24 18.57
N ARG A 23 -14.03 13.39 19.47
CA ARG A 23 -14.84 12.42 20.23
C ARG A 23 -15.53 12.97 21.48
N ARG A 24 -15.31 14.24 21.87
CA ARG A 24 -15.82 14.78 23.15
C ARG A 24 -17.06 15.66 23.08
N THR A 25 -17.66 15.91 21.91
CA THR A 25 -18.77 16.89 21.80
C THR A 25 -19.96 16.39 21.00
N THR A 26 -20.76 15.47 21.54
CA THR A 26 -22.19 15.35 21.15
C THR A 26 -23.02 14.79 22.29
N LEU A 27 -23.39 15.65 23.24
CA LEU A 27 -24.48 15.40 24.19
C LEU A 27 -25.65 16.33 23.83
N GLY A 28 -26.79 15.73 23.48
CA GLY A 28 -28.11 16.36 23.56
C GLY A 28 -28.58 17.18 22.35
N LYS A 29 -29.56 16.64 21.61
CA LYS A 29 -30.83 17.30 21.22
C LYS A 29 -31.70 16.33 20.41
N THR A 30 -32.76 15.84 21.03
CA THR A 30 -33.83 15.04 20.43
C THR A 30 -34.82 15.94 19.70
N GLY A 31 -34.64 16.10 18.39
CA GLY A 31 -35.60 16.76 17.51
C GLY A 31 -36.09 15.79 16.43
N ARG A 32 -37.39 15.45 16.42
CA ARG A 32 -38.04 14.67 15.36
C ARG A 32 -38.11 15.53 14.09
N ALA A 33 -37.23 15.24 13.14
CA ALA A 33 -37.27 15.82 11.80
C ALA A 33 -38.14 14.97 10.85
N PRO A 34 -38.83 15.58 9.87
CA PRO A 34 -39.70 14.87 8.93
C PRO A 34 -38.89 14.03 7.94
N ALA A 35 -39.43 12.85 7.61
CA ALA A 35 -38.82 11.87 6.72
C ALA A 35 -38.74 12.41 5.27
N LYS A 36 -37.60 12.97 4.89
CA LYS A 36 -37.30 13.28 3.48
C LYS A 36 -37.07 11.96 2.75
N LYS A 37 -37.89 11.67 1.74
CA LYS A 37 -37.65 10.59 0.76
C LYS A 37 -36.28 10.84 0.12
N GLN A 38 -35.31 10.04 0.53
CA GLN A 38 -33.94 10.05 0.04
C GLN A 38 -33.96 9.42 -1.36
N GLN A 39 -34.10 10.27 -2.37
CA GLN A 39 -33.93 9.89 -3.78
C GLN A 39 -32.50 9.36 -3.93
N SER A 40 -32.33 8.05 -4.08
CA SER A 40 -31.01 7.45 -4.28
C SER A 40 -30.47 7.95 -5.62
N LYS A 41 -29.60 8.96 -5.57
CA LYS A 41 -28.71 9.21 -6.70
C LYS A 41 -27.86 7.96 -6.81
N ALA A 42 -27.96 7.26 -7.94
CA ALA A 42 -27.12 6.12 -8.28
C ALA A 42 -25.66 6.49 -7.96
N GLY A 43 -25.15 5.92 -6.86
CA GLY A 43 -23.81 6.23 -6.38
C GLY A 43 -22.77 5.61 -7.30
N SER A 44 -21.57 6.19 -7.32
CA SER A 44 -20.40 5.52 -7.88
C SER A 44 -19.26 5.62 -6.88
N HIS A 45 -18.40 4.61 -6.86
CA HIS A 45 -17.24 4.58 -5.99
C HIS A 45 -16.00 4.11 -6.76
N LEU A 46 -14.82 4.47 -6.24
CA LEU A 46 -13.56 3.98 -6.79
C LEU A 46 -13.28 2.61 -6.19
N VAL A 47 -12.89 1.66 -7.03
CA VAL A 47 -12.35 0.37 -6.61
C VAL A 47 -10.88 0.31 -6.97
N THR A 48 -10.09 -0.42 -6.20
CA THR A 48 -8.68 -0.62 -6.56
C THR A 48 -8.51 -1.95 -7.27
N ARG A 49 -7.72 -1.97 -8.35
CA ARG A 49 -7.34 -3.18 -9.07
C ARG A 49 -5.83 -3.32 -9.07
N LEU A 50 -5.35 -4.46 -8.57
CA LEU A 50 -3.95 -4.85 -8.71
C LEU A 50 -3.77 -5.52 -10.07
N LEU A 51 -3.01 -4.88 -10.96
CA LEU A 51 -2.77 -5.36 -12.33
C LEU A 51 -1.58 -6.30 -12.38
N SER A 52 -0.51 -5.99 -11.64
CA SER A 52 0.72 -6.77 -11.61
C SER A 52 1.41 -6.64 -10.25
N LEU A 53 2.19 -7.67 -9.87
CA LEU A 53 3.08 -7.65 -8.73
C LEU A 53 4.33 -8.45 -9.10
N ASP A 54 5.50 -7.80 -9.17
CA ASP A 54 6.76 -8.46 -9.54
C ASP A 54 7.90 -7.94 -8.66
N LYS A 55 9.02 -8.65 -8.65
CA LYS A 55 10.27 -8.15 -8.08
C LYS A 55 10.86 -7.04 -8.96
N CYS A 56 11.66 -6.18 -8.36
CA CYS A 56 12.44 -5.22 -9.14
C CYS A 56 13.48 -5.94 -10.01
N ARG A 57 13.79 -5.35 -11.17
CA ARG A 57 14.82 -5.87 -12.09
C ARG A 57 15.96 -4.88 -12.35
N ASP A 58 15.81 -3.65 -11.87
CA ASP A 58 16.75 -2.56 -12.13
C ASP A 58 17.99 -2.60 -11.24
N ARG A 59 17.94 -3.31 -10.10
CA ARG A 59 19.03 -3.38 -9.13
C ARG A 59 19.09 -4.74 -8.44
N ALA A 60 20.30 -5.19 -8.13
CA ALA A 60 20.52 -6.41 -7.37
C ALA A 60 19.94 -6.29 -5.95
N HIS A 61 19.32 -7.37 -5.47
CA HIS A 61 18.72 -7.49 -4.14
C HIS A 61 18.61 -8.97 -3.74
N ALA A 62 18.09 -9.25 -2.54
CA ALA A 62 18.03 -10.61 -1.99
C ALA A 62 16.85 -11.46 -2.50
N VAL A 63 15.87 -10.89 -3.21
CA VAL A 63 14.79 -11.69 -3.82
C VAL A 63 15.31 -12.40 -5.09
N GLY A 64 15.53 -13.71 -4.98
CA GLY A 64 16.04 -14.57 -6.06
C GLY A 64 14.98 -14.90 -7.09
N ASN A 65 13.85 -15.47 -6.66
CA ASN A 65 12.67 -15.70 -7.49
C ASN A 65 11.43 -15.09 -6.81
N MET A 66 10.46 -14.66 -7.61
CA MET A 66 9.16 -14.22 -7.15
C MET A 66 8.11 -14.60 -8.21
N THR A 67 7.07 -15.29 -7.79
CA THR A 67 5.89 -15.57 -8.62
C THR A 67 4.66 -15.08 -7.89
N SER A 68 3.80 -14.38 -8.60
CA SER A 68 2.52 -13.92 -8.05
C SER A 68 1.37 -14.45 -8.91
N VAL A 69 0.30 -14.91 -8.26
CA VAL A 69 -0.96 -15.23 -8.91
C VAL A 69 -2.02 -14.28 -8.37
N LEU A 70 -2.57 -13.47 -9.28
CA LEU A 70 -3.66 -12.54 -8.98
C LEU A 70 -4.98 -13.19 -9.37
N ARG A 71 -5.94 -13.22 -8.45
CA ARG A 71 -7.29 -13.75 -8.67
C ARG A 71 -8.31 -12.70 -8.28
N GLN A 72 -9.17 -12.33 -9.22
CA GLN A 72 -10.29 -11.47 -8.91
C GLN A 72 -11.36 -12.28 -8.19
N ILE A 73 -11.72 -11.88 -6.96
CA ILE A 73 -12.68 -12.58 -6.10
C ILE A 73 -14.01 -11.83 -5.95
N GLY A 74 -14.12 -10.65 -6.54
CA GLY A 74 -15.34 -9.84 -6.55
C GLY A 74 -15.14 -8.48 -7.22
N GLU A 75 -16.11 -7.59 -7.04
CA GLU A 75 -15.99 -6.20 -7.48
C GLU A 75 -14.90 -5.49 -6.67
N GLY A 76 -13.75 -5.21 -7.31
CA GLY A 76 -12.64 -4.49 -6.67
C GLY A 76 -11.79 -5.29 -5.70
N MET A 77 -12.14 -6.54 -5.40
CA MET A 77 -11.33 -7.40 -4.52
C MET A 77 -10.42 -8.32 -5.32
N VAL A 78 -9.13 -8.24 -5.04
CA VAL A 78 -8.10 -9.13 -5.61
C VAL A 78 -7.50 -9.97 -4.47
N SER A 79 -7.50 -11.28 -4.67
CA SER A 79 -6.70 -12.22 -3.89
C SER A 79 -5.35 -12.41 -4.56
N VAL A 80 -4.29 -12.37 -3.77
CA VAL A 80 -2.90 -12.47 -4.20
C VAL A 80 -2.27 -13.67 -3.51
N ASP A 81 -1.77 -14.60 -4.32
CA ASP A 81 -0.82 -15.62 -3.87
C ASP A 81 0.58 -15.18 -4.32
N VAL A 82 1.56 -15.22 -3.42
CA VAL A 82 2.96 -14.89 -3.73
C VAL A 82 3.84 -16.02 -3.24
N ASP A 83 4.76 -16.46 -4.08
CA ASP A 83 5.92 -17.25 -3.66
C ASP A 83 7.18 -16.45 -3.94
N MET A 84 8.06 -16.34 -2.96
CA MET A 84 9.34 -15.66 -3.13
C MET A 84 10.46 -16.43 -2.44
N THR A 85 11.61 -16.49 -3.11
CA THR A 85 12.84 -17.07 -2.54
C THR A 85 13.78 -15.93 -2.16
N VAL A 86 14.16 -15.87 -0.89
CA VAL A 86 15.07 -14.86 -0.33
C VAL A 86 16.45 -15.48 -0.14
N THR A 87 17.47 -14.93 -0.79
CA THR A 87 18.81 -15.53 -0.87
C THR A 87 19.76 -15.07 0.23
N LYS A 88 19.41 -14.01 0.97
CA LYS A 88 20.25 -13.43 2.04
C LYS A 88 19.39 -13.11 3.25
N THR A 89 19.94 -13.29 4.45
CA THR A 89 19.31 -12.84 5.70
C THR A 89 19.57 -11.34 5.88
N ALA A 90 18.58 -10.58 6.35
CA ALA A 90 18.75 -9.24 6.91
C ALA A 90 18.54 -9.29 8.42
N GLN A 91 19.45 -8.71 9.19
CA GLN A 91 19.30 -8.64 10.65
C GLN A 91 18.21 -7.64 11.03
N THR A 92 18.19 -6.51 10.32
CA THR A 92 17.17 -5.48 10.45
C THR A 92 17.03 -4.74 9.13
N PHE A 93 15.98 -3.93 9.00
CA PHE A 93 15.81 -3.03 7.88
C PHE A 93 16.06 -1.59 8.34
N SER A 94 17.04 -0.92 7.73
CA SER A 94 17.41 0.45 8.05
C SER A 94 16.53 1.49 7.38
N LYS A 95 15.85 1.12 6.28
CA LYS A 95 15.06 2.03 5.48
C LYS A 95 13.98 1.30 4.68
N PHE A 96 12.84 1.96 4.54
CA PHE A 96 11.74 1.60 3.67
C PHE A 96 11.43 2.79 2.75
N ASP A 97 11.46 2.55 1.45
CA ASP A 97 11.08 3.52 0.42
C ASP A 97 9.86 3.00 -0.36
N MET A 98 8.84 3.84 -0.50
CA MET A 98 7.71 3.62 -1.38
C MET A 98 7.69 4.73 -2.43
N THR A 99 7.94 4.40 -3.68
CA THR A 99 7.96 5.34 -4.80
C THR A 99 6.72 5.14 -5.66
N LEU A 100 5.95 6.20 -5.84
CA LEU A 100 4.81 6.28 -6.73
C LEU A 100 5.24 6.86 -8.07
N ILE A 101 4.93 6.13 -9.12
CA ILE A 101 5.15 6.48 -10.52
C ILE A 101 3.79 6.46 -11.19
N LYS A 102 3.43 7.56 -11.84
CA LYS A 102 2.15 7.73 -12.52
C LYS A 102 2.34 7.42 -13.99
N CYS A 103 1.59 6.48 -14.53
CA CYS A 103 1.65 6.04 -15.91
C CYS A 103 0.29 6.28 -16.60
N ARG A 104 0.31 6.64 -17.89
CA ARG A 104 -0.94 6.79 -18.66
C ARG A 104 -1.54 5.45 -19.06
N ASP A 105 -0.69 4.45 -19.31
CA ASP A 105 -1.08 3.09 -19.65
C ASP A 105 -0.16 2.07 -18.96
N ALA A 106 -0.55 0.78 -18.98
CA ALA A 106 0.17 -0.28 -18.27
C ALA A 106 1.38 -0.81 -19.06
N VAL A 107 1.38 -0.59 -20.38
CA VAL A 107 2.21 -1.33 -21.32
C VAL A 107 3.45 -0.53 -21.70
N SER A 108 3.34 0.79 -21.82
CA SER A 108 4.42 1.66 -22.26
C SER A 108 5.12 2.31 -21.06
N SER A 109 6.39 1.95 -20.84
CA SER A 109 7.25 2.62 -19.87
C SER A 109 7.46 4.10 -20.18
N ASN A 110 7.28 4.49 -21.45
CA ASN A 110 7.49 5.85 -21.94
C ASN A 110 6.39 6.83 -21.50
N SER A 111 5.29 6.34 -20.93
CA SER A 111 4.17 7.16 -20.45
C SER A 111 4.21 7.42 -18.94
N CYS A 112 5.27 7.00 -18.26
CA CYS A 112 5.40 7.06 -16.81
C CYS A 112 6.19 8.29 -16.34
N GLU A 113 5.64 9.03 -15.39
CA GLU A 113 6.28 10.15 -14.70
C GLU A 113 6.45 9.85 -13.21
N TYR A 114 7.59 10.27 -12.65
CA TYR A 114 7.79 10.20 -11.20
C TYR A 114 6.79 11.14 -10.50
N TYR A 115 6.10 10.63 -9.48
CA TYR A 115 5.18 11.42 -8.68
C TYR A 115 5.79 11.79 -7.32
N GLN A 116 6.08 10.79 -6.49
CA GLN A 116 6.58 11.02 -5.14
C GLN A 116 7.25 9.77 -4.56
N THR A 117 8.17 9.97 -3.60
CA THR A 117 8.72 8.90 -2.75
C THR A 117 8.43 9.21 -1.30
N TRP A 118 7.92 8.21 -0.57
CA TRP A 118 7.81 8.22 0.88
C TRP A 118 8.91 7.33 1.46
N SER A 119 9.66 7.88 2.42
CA SER A 119 10.79 7.21 3.05
C SER A 119 10.60 7.15 4.56
N TYR A 120 10.91 5.99 5.14
CA TYR A 120 10.86 5.74 6.58
C TYR A 120 12.14 5.03 7.02
N ASP A 121 12.87 5.63 7.96
CA ASP A 121 14.20 5.15 8.38
C ASP A 121 14.20 4.51 9.78
N LEU A 122 13.08 4.58 10.52
CA LEU A 122 12.99 4.10 11.90
C LEU A 122 11.94 3.00 12.03
N GLY A 123 12.32 1.91 12.69
CA GLY A 123 11.40 0.84 13.07
C GLY A 123 10.76 0.12 11.88
N VAL A 124 11.47 -0.01 10.74
CA VAL A 124 10.91 -0.59 9.49
C VAL A 124 10.26 -1.95 9.74
N CYS A 125 10.90 -2.83 10.52
CA CYS A 125 10.31 -4.14 10.85
C CYS A 125 8.95 -4.00 11.57
N ALA A 126 8.84 -3.04 12.50
CA ALA A 126 7.60 -2.77 13.22
C ALA A 126 6.54 -2.14 12.31
N VAL A 127 6.93 -1.26 11.39
CA VAL A 127 6.03 -0.65 10.39
C VAL A 127 5.49 -1.70 9.42
N MET A 128 6.33 -2.63 8.96
CA MET A 128 5.91 -3.73 8.10
C MET A 128 4.94 -4.69 8.80
N ALA A 129 5.09 -4.87 10.12
CA ALA A 129 4.20 -5.68 10.96
C ALA A 129 2.99 -4.90 11.52
N ALA A 130 2.91 -3.59 11.29
CA ALA A 130 1.83 -2.76 11.82
C ALA A 130 0.49 -3.17 11.19
N LYS A 131 -0.58 -3.07 11.98
CA LYS A 131 -1.96 -3.31 11.53
C LYS A 131 -2.55 -2.02 10.92
N GLY A 132 -3.51 -2.17 10.01
CA GLY A 132 -4.20 -1.05 9.35
C GLY A 132 -3.38 -0.32 8.28
N MET A 133 -2.24 -0.88 7.88
CA MET A 133 -1.48 -0.44 6.72
C MET A 133 -1.98 -1.18 5.46
N PRO A 134 -1.84 -0.61 4.26
CA PRO A 134 -2.30 -1.25 3.02
C PRO A 134 -1.76 -2.69 2.80
N TRP A 135 -0.57 -2.98 3.33
CA TRP A 135 0.09 -4.28 3.23
C TRP A 135 -0.17 -5.23 4.41
N SER A 136 -0.85 -4.79 5.49
CA SER A 136 -0.96 -5.54 6.74
C SER A 136 -1.53 -6.94 6.54
N HIS A 137 -2.60 -7.07 5.76
CA HIS A 137 -3.24 -8.36 5.51
C HIS A 137 -2.37 -9.30 4.66
N SER A 138 -1.54 -8.76 3.76
CA SER A 138 -0.57 -9.58 3.02
C SER A 138 0.57 -10.06 3.92
N MET A 139 1.09 -9.19 4.80
CA MET A 139 2.18 -9.53 5.71
C MET A 139 1.74 -10.52 6.81
N SER A 140 0.48 -10.46 7.27
CA SER A 140 -0.04 -11.38 8.28
C SER A 140 -0.24 -12.82 7.77
N LYS A 141 -0.42 -12.99 6.45
CA LYS A 141 -0.55 -14.29 5.79
C LYS A 141 0.76 -14.86 5.26
N MET A 142 1.84 -14.10 5.35
CA MET A 142 3.16 -14.54 4.92
C MET A 142 3.70 -15.63 5.85
N GLN A 143 4.26 -16.68 5.26
CA GLN A 143 4.91 -17.79 5.95
C GLN A 143 6.29 -18.04 5.33
N PRO A 144 7.39 -18.00 6.09
CA PRO A 144 7.48 -17.59 7.49
C PRO A 144 6.98 -16.15 7.73
N PRO A 145 6.52 -15.81 8.96
CA PRO A 145 6.05 -14.46 9.26
C PRO A 145 7.12 -13.40 9.00
N PHE A 146 6.69 -12.22 8.53
CA PHE A 146 7.57 -11.07 8.36
C PHE A 146 8.03 -10.54 9.73
N LYS A 147 9.20 -10.97 10.17
CA LYS A 147 9.86 -10.52 11.41
C LYS A 147 11.35 -10.37 11.19
N CYS A 148 11.98 -9.57 12.05
CA CYS A 148 13.43 -9.40 12.06
C CYS A 148 14.05 -10.30 13.15
N PRO A 149 15.16 -11.02 12.87
CA PRO A 149 15.87 -11.07 11.59
C PRO A 149 15.03 -11.72 10.48
N PHE A 150 15.08 -11.13 9.29
CA PHE A 150 14.37 -11.62 8.11
C PHE A 150 15.28 -12.64 7.42
N LEU A 151 14.99 -13.91 7.65
CA LEU A 151 15.87 -15.02 7.29
C LEU A 151 15.84 -15.28 5.78
N LYS A 152 16.95 -15.78 5.24
CA LYS A 152 16.92 -16.42 3.91
C LYS A 152 15.99 -17.65 3.93
N GLY A 153 15.35 -17.93 2.80
CA GLY A 153 14.45 -19.07 2.65
C GLY A 153 13.33 -18.79 1.66
N ASP A 154 12.42 -19.76 1.55
CA ASP A 154 11.21 -19.62 0.75
C ASP A 154 10.09 -19.05 1.61
N TYR A 155 9.39 -18.08 1.05
CA TYR A 155 8.27 -17.41 1.67
C TYR A 155 7.06 -17.53 0.76
N HIS A 156 5.93 -17.89 1.35
CA HIS A 156 4.66 -17.97 0.66
C HIS A 156 3.62 -17.11 1.38
N THR A 157 2.86 -16.38 0.58
CA THR A 157 1.65 -15.68 0.99
C THR A 157 0.50 -16.29 0.20
N ARG A 158 -0.59 -16.65 0.88
CA ARG A 158 -1.77 -17.28 0.26
C ARG A 158 -3.04 -16.53 0.60
N ASN A 159 -3.91 -16.37 -0.39
CA ASN A 159 -5.19 -15.70 -0.29
C ASN A 159 -5.10 -14.31 0.36
N ALA A 160 -4.04 -13.56 0.07
CA ALA A 160 -3.89 -12.22 0.62
C ALA A 160 -4.72 -11.23 -0.19
N THR A 161 -5.66 -10.58 0.47
CA THR A 161 -6.24 -9.34 -0.03
C THR A 161 -5.36 -8.19 0.41
N ALA A 162 -5.34 -7.12 -0.38
CA ALA A 162 -4.74 -5.86 0.04
C ALA A 162 -5.85 -4.95 0.56
N GLU A 163 -5.62 -4.30 1.71
CA GLU A 163 -6.54 -3.31 2.28
C GLU A 163 -6.32 -1.97 1.57
N LEU A 164 -6.69 -1.92 0.29
CA LEU A 164 -6.39 -0.81 -0.60
C LEU A 164 -7.25 0.43 -0.31
N ASP A 165 -8.32 0.29 0.46
CA ASP A 165 -9.13 1.42 0.95
C ASP A 165 -8.30 2.42 1.77
N ALA A 166 -7.24 1.95 2.43
CA ALA A 166 -6.31 2.84 3.13
C ALA A 166 -5.59 3.81 2.16
N LEU A 167 -5.37 3.43 0.90
CA LEU A 167 -4.78 4.31 -0.13
C LEU A 167 -5.72 5.44 -0.53
N MET A 168 -7.04 5.21 -0.46
CA MET A 168 -8.06 6.20 -0.83
C MET A 168 -8.06 7.42 0.10
N HIS A 169 -7.47 7.31 1.30
CA HIS A 169 -7.34 8.41 2.25
C HIS A 169 -6.17 9.35 1.92
N ILE A 170 -5.30 8.96 0.98
CA ILE A 170 -4.19 9.78 0.54
C ILE A 170 -4.73 10.76 -0.52
N PRO A 171 -4.54 12.08 -0.37
CA PRO A 171 -5.14 13.10 -1.23
C PRO A 171 -4.42 13.20 -2.58
N ILE A 172 -4.49 12.12 -3.35
CA ILE A 172 -3.93 11.99 -4.71
C ILE A 172 -5.08 11.71 -5.66
N GLN A 173 -5.01 12.26 -6.87
CA GLN A 173 -5.96 11.95 -7.93
C GLN A 173 -5.67 10.55 -8.49
N TRP A 174 -6.24 9.53 -7.84
CA TRP A 174 -6.02 8.13 -8.20
C TRP A 174 -6.61 7.75 -9.56
N GLU A 175 -7.80 8.26 -9.87
CA GLU A 175 -8.58 7.93 -11.08
C GLU A 175 -7.89 8.36 -12.38
N GLY A 176 -8.10 7.56 -13.44
CA GLY A 176 -7.65 7.88 -14.80
C GLY A 176 -6.17 7.66 -15.08
N ASN A 177 -5.43 7.04 -14.16
CA ASN A 177 -4.02 6.70 -14.33
C ASN A 177 -3.72 5.31 -13.79
N ILE A 178 -2.60 4.75 -14.24
CA ILE A 178 -2.01 3.56 -13.66
C ILE A 178 -0.90 3.98 -12.72
N TRP A 179 -0.94 3.47 -11.50
CA TRP A 179 -0.01 3.79 -10.44
C TRP A 179 0.97 2.64 -10.25
N ARG A 180 2.19 2.83 -10.73
CA ARG A 180 3.30 1.94 -10.47
C ARG A 180 3.92 2.29 -9.13
N THR A 181 3.73 1.41 -8.15
CA THR A 181 4.26 1.53 -6.80
C THR A 181 5.48 0.65 -6.66
N LYS A 182 6.65 1.25 -6.46
CA LYS A 182 7.91 0.55 -6.16
C LYS A 182 8.20 0.62 -4.67
N VAL A 183 8.31 -0.53 -4.02
CA VAL A 183 8.68 -0.63 -2.61
C VAL A 183 10.08 -1.22 -2.49
N ALA A 184 10.92 -0.59 -1.69
CA ALA A 184 12.30 -1.01 -1.47
C ALA A 184 12.62 -1.02 0.03
N LEU A 185 13.19 -2.12 0.52
CA LEU A 185 13.70 -2.24 1.88
C LEU A 185 15.22 -2.40 1.85
N PHE A 186 15.90 -1.65 2.72
CA PHE A 186 17.35 -1.66 2.84
C PHE A 186 17.76 -2.32 4.16
N ASN A 187 18.79 -3.16 4.14
CA ASN A 187 19.26 -3.88 5.33
C ASN A 187 20.12 -2.99 6.25
N GLU A 188 20.66 -3.57 7.33
CA GLU A 188 21.57 -2.89 8.26
C GLU A 188 22.79 -2.22 7.62
N ASN A 189 23.21 -2.69 6.44
CA ASN A 189 24.33 -2.14 5.69
C ASN A 189 23.90 -1.08 4.66
N LYS A 190 22.64 -0.61 4.73
CA LYS A 190 22.01 0.32 3.78
C LYS A 190 22.00 -0.20 2.33
N ALA A 191 22.16 -1.50 2.13
CA ALA A 191 22.09 -2.14 0.82
C ALA A 191 20.64 -2.56 0.53
N LEU A 192 20.21 -2.43 -0.73
CA LEU A 192 18.89 -2.88 -1.17
C LEU A 192 18.75 -4.39 -0.91
N HIS A 193 17.77 -4.75 -0.08
CA HIS A 193 17.56 -6.13 0.35
C HIS A 193 16.30 -6.73 -0.27
N LEU A 194 15.15 -6.06 -0.15
CA LEU A 194 13.92 -6.47 -0.83
C LEU A 194 13.47 -5.34 -1.77
N CYS A 195 12.90 -5.71 -2.90
CA CYS A 195 12.34 -4.74 -3.83
C CYS A 195 11.21 -5.39 -4.65
N TRP A 196 10.05 -4.78 -4.64
CA TRP A 196 8.91 -5.17 -5.47
C TRP A 196 8.26 -3.97 -6.15
N VAL A 197 7.57 -4.25 -7.25
CA VAL A 197 6.82 -3.29 -8.05
C VAL A 197 5.41 -3.82 -8.20
N ALA A 198 4.42 -2.97 -7.95
CA ALA A 198 3.02 -3.27 -8.15
C ALA A 198 2.40 -2.21 -9.07
N ASP A 199 1.65 -2.65 -10.08
CA ASP A 199 0.86 -1.74 -10.91
C ASP A 199 -0.59 -1.75 -10.45
N LEU A 200 -1.13 -0.58 -10.16
CA LEU A 200 -2.47 -0.38 -9.60
C LEU A 200 -3.32 0.49 -10.54
N GLU A 201 -4.60 0.16 -10.68
CA GLU A 201 -5.60 0.98 -11.35
C GLU A 201 -6.75 1.28 -10.38
N PHE A 202 -7.36 2.46 -10.51
CA PHE A 202 -8.47 2.89 -9.66
C PHE A 202 -9.69 3.26 -10.51
N PRO A 203 -10.39 2.29 -11.13
CA PRO A 203 -11.58 2.58 -11.92
C PRO A 203 -12.77 2.92 -11.03
N ARG A 204 -13.68 3.73 -11.58
CA ARG A 204 -14.96 4.05 -10.97
C ARG A 204 -16.02 3.03 -11.39
N VAL A 205 -16.67 2.41 -10.41
CA VAL A 205 -17.78 1.48 -10.63
C VAL A 205 -19.09 2.12 -10.17
N LYS A 206 -20.18 1.78 -10.84
CA LYS A 206 -21.53 2.21 -10.45
C LYS A 206 -22.05 1.27 -9.37
N ASN A 207 -22.76 1.81 -8.38
CA ASN A 207 -23.44 0.98 -7.40
C ASN A 207 -24.61 0.26 -8.11
N HIS A 208 -24.66 -1.07 -7.98
CA HIS A 208 -25.83 -1.86 -8.34
C HIS A 208 -26.79 -1.83 -7.14
N ASP A 209 -27.86 -1.04 -7.26
CA ASP A 209 -28.99 -1.02 -6.32
C ASP A 209 -29.91 -2.24 -6.54
#